data_AF-A0A927Y322-F1
#
_entry.id   AF-A0A927Y322-F1
#
_cell.length_a   1.000
_cell.length_b   1.000
_cell.length_c   1.000
_cell.angle_alpha   90.00
_cell.angle_beta   90.00
_cell.angle_gamma   90.00
#
_symmetry.space_group_name_H-M   'P 1'
#
loop_
_entity.id
_entity.type
_entity.pdbx_description
1 polymer ?
#
loop_
_entity_poly.entity_id
_entity_poly.type
_entity_poly.pdbx_seq_one_letter_code
_entity_poly.pdbx_strand_id
1 'polypeptide(L)'
;MKKAEELLKKYNQEHIIPYLEKNGELEKQVLKIDFEELNKLCLKARNLGVEALENIEPINAINPDKLSQNEKEVLIKRGAEIISKNKLAVVTMAGGQGTRLGHIGPKGTFKINIGNSEKYLFQILAENLIREGKKYGVTIPWYIMTSKENNQDTVNFLKENEYFNYPKSELFVFIQEEMPLITTEGKLIIEDGLIKEASNGNGSIFASMEKTEVIKDMDKREIEWIFIGSVDNILLQMVDPLLIGVTLKDGSYAASKTILKNAPNEKVGVFCKENGKVRVIEYTELPEKLSTELNKHGELLYGESHIMCNLFNIQALKRAATQEMQYHIATKNIEGLACYKFEKFIFDAFNMFEHISILRGKREVDFAPIKNKEGVDSPKTAVELYKNYWGI
;
A
#
# COMPACT_ATOMS: atom_id res chain seq x y z
N MET A 1 33.79 -13.29 4.76
CA MET A 1 34.56 -12.20 4.14
C MET A 1 34.88 -12.45 2.67
N LYS A 2 35.64 -13.51 2.31
CA LYS A 2 36.07 -13.78 0.92
C LYS A 2 34.95 -13.82 -0.13
N LYS A 3 33.81 -14.46 0.16
CA LYS A 3 32.67 -14.53 -0.77
C LYS A 3 32.03 -13.16 -1.04
N ALA A 4 31.92 -12.31 -0.02
CA ALA A 4 31.39 -10.96 -0.17
C ALA A 4 32.33 -10.08 -1.03
N GLU A 5 33.64 -10.17 -0.81
CA GLU A 5 34.63 -9.48 -1.66
C GLU A 5 34.59 -9.93 -3.12
N GLU A 6 34.45 -11.24 -3.37
CA GLU A 6 34.33 -11.80 -4.72
C GLU A 6 33.08 -11.25 -5.44
N LEU A 7 31.94 -11.17 -4.74
CA LEU A 7 30.72 -10.54 -5.27
C LEU A 7 30.93 -9.06 -5.57
N LEU A 8 31.50 -8.30 -4.63
CA LEU A 8 31.75 -6.87 -4.83
C LEU A 8 32.66 -6.63 -6.05
N LYS A 9 33.75 -7.40 -6.21
CA LYS A 9 34.62 -7.32 -7.39
C LYS A 9 33.87 -7.69 -8.68
N LYS A 10 33.09 -8.76 -8.67
CA LYS A 10 32.32 -9.21 -9.84
C LYS A 10 31.35 -8.13 -10.36
N TYR A 11 30.74 -7.36 -9.46
CA TYR A 11 29.74 -6.34 -9.80
C TYR A 11 30.29 -4.90 -9.74
N ASN A 12 31.61 -4.73 -9.78
CA ASN A 12 32.31 -3.44 -9.78
C ASN A 12 31.93 -2.55 -8.57
N GLN A 13 31.93 -3.10 -7.36
CA GLN A 13 31.62 -2.42 -6.09
C GLN A 13 32.82 -2.47 -5.13
N GLU A 14 34.04 -2.47 -5.65
CA GLU A 14 35.28 -2.61 -4.87
C GLU A 14 35.49 -1.49 -3.84
N HIS A 15 34.86 -0.33 -4.05
CA HIS A 15 34.89 0.79 -3.09
C HIS A 15 34.26 0.44 -1.73
N ILE A 16 33.48 -0.64 -1.64
CA ILE A 16 32.87 -1.13 -0.41
C ILE A 16 33.83 -2.03 0.39
N ILE A 17 34.81 -2.66 -0.26
CA ILE A 17 35.72 -3.63 0.39
C ILE A 17 36.40 -3.07 1.65
N PRO A 18 36.92 -1.82 1.69
CA PRO A 18 37.53 -1.26 2.89
C PRO A 18 36.63 -1.17 4.12
N TYR A 19 35.30 -1.28 3.94
CA TYR A 19 34.32 -1.24 5.02
C TYR A 19 33.98 -2.64 5.57
N LEU A 20 34.24 -3.72 4.81
CA LEU A 20 33.94 -5.10 5.23
C LEU A 20 34.72 -5.51 6.47
N GLU A 21 35.99 -5.11 6.57
CA GLU A 21 36.85 -5.43 7.72
C GLU A 21 36.40 -4.74 9.02
N LYS A 22 35.65 -3.65 8.89
CA LYS A 22 35.22 -2.81 10.02
C LYS A 22 33.83 -3.17 10.53
N ASN A 23 33.01 -3.83 9.72
CA ASN A 23 31.60 -4.09 10.05
C ASN A 23 31.14 -5.48 9.59
N GLY A 24 30.98 -6.41 10.53
CA GLY A 24 30.49 -7.76 10.25
C GLY A 24 29.04 -7.83 9.75
N GLU A 25 28.23 -6.78 9.97
CA GLU A 25 26.86 -6.71 9.44
C GLU A 25 26.83 -6.33 7.96
N LEU A 26 27.82 -5.54 7.49
CA LEU A 26 27.96 -5.21 6.07
C LEU A 26 28.19 -6.47 5.22
N GLU A 27 28.97 -7.44 5.73
CA GLU A 27 29.13 -8.73 5.04
C GLU A 27 27.77 -9.41 4.80
N LYS A 28 26.90 -9.41 5.82
CA LYS A 28 25.56 -10.00 5.69
C LYS A 28 24.68 -9.25 4.71
N GLN A 29 24.74 -7.91 4.70
CA GLN A 29 24.04 -7.11 3.69
C GLN A 29 24.50 -7.49 2.28
N VAL A 30 25.81 -7.49 2.02
CA VAL A 30 26.37 -7.85 0.70
C VAL A 30 25.91 -9.25 0.27
N LEU A 31 25.93 -10.23 1.16
CA LEU A 31 25.53 -11.60 0.84
C LEU A 31 24.01 -11.77 0.59
N LYS A 32 23.18 -10.83 1.01
CA LYS A 32 21.73 -10.83 0.79
C LYS A 32 21.32 -10.14 -0.52
N ILE A 33 22.15 -9.27 -1.07
CA ILE A 33 21.82 -8.52 -2.28
C ILE A 33 21.80 -9.46 -3.48
N ASP A 34 20.70 -9.44 -4.22
CA ASP A 34 20.65 -9.98 -5.58
C ASP A 34 21.29 -8.96 -6.54
N PHE A 35 22.61 -9.07 -6.70
CA PHE A 35 23.37 -8.18 -7.57
C PHE A 35 23.01 -8.35 -9.05
N GLU A 36 22.50 -9.52 -9.45
CA GLU A 36 22.09 -9.74 -10.83
C GLU A 36 20.81 -8.97 -11.14
N GLU A 37 19.80 -9.07 -10.27
CA GLU A 37 18.58 -8.27 -10.34
C GLU A 37 18.89 -6.77 -10.26
N LEU A 38 19.70 -6.34 -9.29
CA LEU A 38 20.08 -4.93 -9.15
C LEU A 38 20.74 -4.39 -10.42
N ASN A 39 21.65 -5.15 -11.03
CA ASN A 39 22.31 -4.73 -12.27
C ASN A 39 21.34 -4.68 -13.45
N LYS A 40 20.40 -5.64 -13.57
CA LYS A 40 19.31 -5.59 -14.57
C LYS A 40 18.46 -4.35 -14.39
N LEU A 41 18.09 -4.00 -13.16
CA LEU A 41 17.32 -2.79 -12.85
C LEU A 41 18.09 -1.51 -13.19
N CYS A 42 19.39 -1.44 -12.90
CA CYS A 42 20.23 -0.30 -13.31
C CYS A 42 20.35 -0.16 -14.83
N LEU A 43 20.47 -1.27 -15.56
CA LEU A 43 20.47 -1.26 -17.02
C LEU A 43 19.12 -0.79 -17.57
N LYS A 44 18.00 -1.26 -16.99
CA LYS A 44 16.65 -0.75 -17.32
C LYS A 44 16.57 0.75 -17.05
N ALA A 45 17.09 1.22 -15.91
CA ALA A 45 17.08 2.62 -15.52
C ALA A 45 17.82 3.54 -16.51
N ARG A 46 18.96 3.09 -17.03
CA ARG A 46 19.76 3.85 -18.02
C ARG A 46 19.08 3.96 -19.38
N ASN A 47 18.26 2.97 -19.70
CA ASN A 47 17.52 2.88 -20.96
C ASN A 47 16.03 3.25 -20.79
N LEU A 48 15.67 3.95 -19.71
CA LEU A 48 14.29 4.40 -19.47
C LEU A 48 13.86 5.34 -20.60
N GLY A 49 13.13 4.78 -21.56
CA GLY A 49 12.21 5.52 -22.41
C GLY A 49 10.85 5.66 -21.73
N VAL A 50 9.96 6.45 -22.32
CA VAL A 50 8.54 6.41 -21.97
C VAL A 50 8.02 5.04 -22.44
N GLU A 51 7.68 4.14 -21.52
CA GLU A 51 6.96 2.91 -21.87
C GLU A 51 5.65 3.34 -22.54
N ALA A 52 5.49 2.97 -23.81
CA ALA A 52 4.27 3.30 -24.54
C ALA A 52 3.12 2.52 -23.93
N LEU A 53 2.06 3.23 -23.55
CA LEU A 53 0.81 2.61 -23.17
C LEU A 53 0.16 2.00 -24.42
N GLU A 54 -0.20 0.72 -24.35
CA GLU A 54 -0.71 -0.03 -25.49
C GLU A 54 -2.10 -0.61 -25.20
N ASN A 55 -3.05 -0.46 -26.14
CA ASN A 55 -4.39 -1.06 -26.03
C ASN A 55 -5.06 -0.77 -24.67
N ILE A 56 -5.07 0.51 -24.30
CA ILE A 56 -5.71 0.97 -23.06
C ILE A 56 -7.22 0.99 -23.24
N GLU A 57 -7.92 0.30 -22.34
CA GLU A 57 -9.37 0.24 -22.28
C GLU A 57 -9.86 0.69 -20.90
N PRO A 58 -11.04 1.34 -20.81
CA PRO A 58 -11.61 1.66 -19.51
C PRO A 58 -12.04 0.41 -18.77
N ILE A 59 -12.05 0.48 -17.45
CA ILE A 59 -12.58 -0.59 -16.61
C ILE A 59 -13.97 -0.21 -16.07
N ASN A 60 -14.84 -1.21 -15.93
CA ASN A 60 -16.14 -1.00 -15.31
C ASN A 60 -16.05 -1.18 -13.80
N ALA A 61 -16.57 -0.20 -13.06
CA ALA A 61 -16.82 -0.33 -11.63
C ALA A 61 -18.29 -0.62 -11.36
N ILE A 62 -18.56 -1.44 -10.36
CA ILE A 62 -19.90 -1.63 -9.81
C ILE A 62 -20.24 -0.37 -9.02
N ASN A 63 -21.29 0.33 -9.45
CA ASN A 63 -21.83 1.47 -8.72
C ASN A 63 -22.92 0.96 -7.76
N PRO A 64 -22.72 1.06 -6.42
CA PRO A 64 -23.71 0.63 -5.43
C PRO A 64 -25.08 1.27 -5.58
N ASP A 65 -25.17 2.50 -6.11
CA ASP A 65 -26.42 3.22 -6.29
C ASP A 65 -27.24 2.69 -7.49
N LYS A 66 -26.62 1.87 -8.35
CA LYS A 66 -27.30 1.18 -9.48
C LYS A 66 -27.77 -0.24 -9.12
N LEU A 67 -27.38 -0.75 -7.96
CA LEU A 67 -27.85 -2.05 -7.48
C LEU A 67 -29.27 -1.92 -6.92
N SER A 68 -30.10 -2.95 -7.14
CA SER A 68 -31.40 -3.00 -6.45
C SER A 68 -31.18 -3.15 -4.94
N GLN A 69 -32.13 -2.67 -4.15
CA GLN A 69 -32.05 -2.78 -2.68
C GLN A 69 -31.88 -4.24 -2.23
N ASN A 70 -32.67 -5.16 -2.80
CA ASN A 70 -32.58 -6.58 -2.52
C ASN A 70 -31.21 -7.17 -2.88
N GLU A 71 -30.66 -6.82 -4.05
CA GLU A 71 -29.33 -7.28 -4.46
C GLU A 71 -28.24 -6.79 -3.50
N LYS A 72 -28.30 -5.50 -3.12
CA LYS A 72 -27.35 -4.91 -2.18
C LYS A 72 -27.41 -5.58 -0.81
N GLU A 73 -28.61 -5.85 -0.29
CA GLU A 73 -28.82 -6.57 0.98
C GLU A 73 -28.26 -7.99 0.94
N VAL A 74 -28.48 -8.73 -0.15
CA VAL A 74 -27.93 -10.08 -0.33
C VAL A 74 -26.40 -10.05 -0.33
N LEU A 75 -25.78 -9.09 -1.03
CA LEU A 75 -24.32 -8.96 -1.08
C LEU A 75 -23.74 -8.60 0.29
N ILE A 76 -24.32 -7.61 0.97
CA ILE A 76 -23.91 -7.23 2.32
C ILE A 76 -24.03 -8.42 3.27
N LYS A 77 -25.12 -9.18 3.20
CA LYS A 77 -25.31 -10.37 4.05
C LYS A 77 -24.20 -11.40 3.82
N ARG A 78 -23.86 -11.71 2.57
CA ARG A 78 -22.78 -12.66 2.24
C ARG A 78 -21.42 -12.20 2.76
N GLY A 79 -21.10 -10.91 2.62
CA GLY A 79 -19.86 -10.36 3.19
C GLY A 79 -19.86 -10.36 4.72
N ALA A 80 -20.98 -10.03 5.35
CA ALA A 80 -21.14 -10.07 6.80
C ALA A 80 -20.97 -11.49 7.37
N GLU A 81 -21.41 -12.53 6.64
CA GLU A 81 -21.20 -13.93 7.02
C GLU A 81 -19.71 -14.30 7.06
N ILE A 82 -18.89 -13.78 6.14
CA ILE A 82 -17.42 -13.97 6.18
C ILE A 82 -16.84 -13.30 7.43
N ILE A 83 -17.21 -12.04 7.69
CA ILE A 83 -16.67 -11.26 8.80
C ILE A 83 -17.02 -11.90 10.14
N SER A 84 -18.30 -12.25 10.34
CA SER A 84 -18.80 -12.88 11.58
C SER A 84 -18.20 -14.28 11.86
N LYS A 85 -17.65 -14.95 10.83
CA LYS A 85 -16.93 -16.22 10.97
C LYS A 85 -15.42 -16.05 11.26
N ASN A 86 -14.97 -14.84 11.60
CA ASN A 86 -13.55 -14.50 11.80
C ASN A 86 -12.67 -14.79 10.58
N LYS A 87 -13.21 -14.66 9.36
CA LYS A 87 -12.48 -14.95 8.11
C LYS A 87 -11.86 -13.72 7.44
N LEU A 88 -11.93 -12.55 8.08
CA LEU A 88 -11.33 -11.29 7.61
C LEU A 88 -10.15 -10.88 8.51
N ALA A 89 -9.04 -10.49 7.90
CA ALA A 89 -7.95 -9.75 8.52
C ALA A 89 -7.76 -8.37 7.87
N VAL A 90 -7.10 -7.46 8.58
CA VAL A 90 -6.77 -6.12 8.10
C VAL A 90 -5.25 -5.91 8.14
N VAL A 91 -4.69 -5.37 7.08
CA VAL A 91 -3.29 -4.95 6.99
C VAL A 91 -3.22 -3.46 6.73
N THR A 92 -2.57 -2.71 7.62
CA THR A 92 -2.34 -1.27 7.46
C THR A 92 -0.91 -1.01 7.02
N MET A 93 -0.76 -0.33 5.88
CA MET A 93 0.52 0.17 5.39
C MET A 93 0.88 1.46 6.13
N ALA A 94 1.89 1.37 7.00
CA ALA A 94 2.35 2.44 7.88
C ALA A 94 3.87 2.68 7.80
N GLY A 95 4.54 2.22 6.74
CA GLY A 95 6.00 2.40 6.55
C GLY A 95 6.45 3.82 6.21
N GLY A 96 5.53 4.77 6.06
CA GLY A 96 5.84 6.16 5.75
C GLY A 96 6.08 7.02 6.99
N GLN A 97 7.03 7.95 6.88
CA GLN A 97 7.24 9.02 7.86
C GLN A 97 6.21 10.16 7.68
N GLY A 98 5.95 10.90 8.77
CA GLY A 98 5.08 12.08 8.76
C GLY A 98 5.73 13.37 8.23
N THR A 99 6.89 13.31 7.58
CA THR A 99 7.72 14.47 7.26
C THR A 99 7.01 15.55 6.44
N ARG A 100 6.17 15.18 5.45
CA ARG A 100 5.35 16.13 4.66
C ARG A 100 4.35 16.93 5.49
N LEU A 101 3.98 16.43 6.66
CA LEU A 101 3.09 17.08 7.62
C LEU A 101 3.87 17.97 8.61
N GLY A 102 5.20 17.99 8.53
CA GLY A 102 6.07 18.58 9.56
C GLY A 102 6.12 17.75 10.85
N HIS A 103 5.78 16.46 10.77
CA HIS A 103 5.79 15.53 11.90
C HIS A 103 7.07 14.70 11.92
N ILE A 104 7.69 14.59 13.09
CA ILE A 104 8.86 13.76 13.32
C ILE A 104 8.39 12.39 13.78
N GLY A 105 8.73 11.36 13.01
CA GLY A 105 8.38 9.97 13.30
C GLY A 105 7.25 9.40 12.44
N PRO A 106 6.77 8.18 12.79
CA PRO A 106 5.84 7.42 11.96
C PRO A 106 4.55 8.19 11.73
N LYS A 107 4.04 8.18 10.49
CA LYS A 107 2.83 8.95 10.15
C LYS A 107 1.61 8.57 10.99
N GLY A 108 1.49 7.31 11.41
CA GLY A 108 0.40 6.84 12.26
C GLY A 108 0.35 7.48 13.65
N THR A 109 1.46 8.04 14.13
CA THR A 109 1.55 8.79 15.40
C THR A 109 1.23 10.28 15.23
N PHE A 110 0.88 10.71 14.02
CA PHE A 110 0.39 12.06 13.77
C PHE A 110 -0.97 12.27 14.45
N LYS A 111 -1.10 13.40 15.13
CA LYS A 111 -2.29 13.76 15.91
C LYS A 111 -3.11 14.81 15.20
N ILE A 112 -4.43 14.63 15.18
CA ILE A 112 -5.37 15.57 14.56
C ILE A 112 -6.48 15.97 15.53
N ASN A 113 -7.00 17.18 15.35
CA ASN A 113 -8.07 17.72 16.16
C ASN A 113 -9.43 17.39 15.52
N ILE A 114 -10.16 16.47 16.14
CA ILE A 114 -11.53 16.11 15.75
C ILE A 114 -12.49 16.80 16.74
N GLY A 115 -12.91 18.00 16.37
CA GLY A 115 -13.74 18.84 17.24
C GLY A 115 -12.96 19.27 18.48
N ASN A 116 -13.48 18.92 19.66
CA ASN A 116 -12.82 19.21 20.95
C ASN A 116 -11.92 18.07 21.43
N SER A 117 -11.71 17.03 20.62
CA SER A 117 -10.86 15.89 20.95
C SER A 117 -9.66 15.83 20.01
N GLU A 118 -8.51 15.42 20.55
CA GLU A 118 -7.34 15.11 19.73
C GLU A 118 -7.25 13.59 19.58
N LYS A 119 -6.98 13.10 18.36
CA LYS A 119 -6.79 11.67 18.10
C LYS A 119 -5.59 11.42 17.21
N TYR A 120 -4.88 10.33 17.48
CA TYR A 120 -3.85 9.83 16.60
C TYR A 120 -4.44 9.07 15.42
N LEU A 121 -3.75 9.02 14.27
CA LEU A 121 -4.24 8.24 13.13
C LEU A 121 -4.38 6.75 13.50
N PHE A 122 -3.40 6.17 14.21
CA PHE A 122 -3.52 4.79 14.72
C PHE A 122 -4.71 4.61 15.66
N GLN A 123 -5.02 5.61 16.49
CA GLN A 123 -6.19 5.56 17.38
C GLN A 123 -7.49 5.51 16.59
N ILE A 124 -7.62 6.33 15.54
CA ILE A 124 -8.81 6.35 14.68
C ILE A 124 -9.02 4.98 14.02
N LEU A 125 -7.96 4.39 13.49
CA LEU A 125 -8.03 3.06 12.86
C LEU A 125 -8.42 1.97 13.88
N ALA A 126 -7.80 1.97 15.06
CA ALA A 126 -8.10 1.01 16.12
C ALA A 126 -9.57 1.13 16.60
N GLU A 127 -10.04 2.35 16.86
CA GLU A 127 -11.42 2.61 17.27
C GLU A 127 -12.44 2.21 16.20
N ASN A 128 -12.11 2.43 14.92
CA ASN A 128 -12.94 1.98 13.80
C ASN A 128 -13.00 0.45 13.75
N LEU A 129 -11.87 -0.26 13.83
CA LEU A 129 -11.83 -1.72 13.85
C LEU A 129 -12.58 -2.32 15.04
N ILE A 130 -12.45 -1.74 16.24
CA ILE A 130 -13.19 -2.17 17.44
C ILE A 130 -14.70 -2.01 17.21
N ARG A 131 -15.12 -0.87 16.64
CA ARG A 131 -16.53 -0.57 16.37
C ARG A 131 -17.11 -1.52 15.33
N GLU A 132 -16.40 -1.75 14.23
CA GLU A 132 -16.85 -2.66 13.18
C GLU A 132 -16.85 -4.11 13.65
N GLY A 133 -15.80 -4.58 14.35
CA GLY A 133 -15.75 -5.92 14.93
C GLY A 133 -16.93 -6.21 15.86
N LYS A 134 -17.31 -5.23 16.72
CA LYS A 134 -18.49 -5.34 17.59
C LYS A 134 -19.79 -5.58 16.83
N LYS A 135 -19.99 -5.00 15.64
CA LYS A 135 -21.21 -5.21 14.83
C LYS A 135 -21.37 -6.68 14.40
N TYR A 136 -20.26 -7.40 14.27
CA TYR A 136 -20.23 -8.79 13.81
C TYR A 136 -19.87 -9.78 14.92
N GLY A 137 -19.67 -9.32 16.16
CA GLY A 137 -19.30 -10.18 17.30
C GLY A 137 -17.90 -10.75 17.22
N VAL A 138 -16.96 -10.07 16.56
CA VAL A 138 -15.59 -10.54 16.30
C VAL A 138 -14.53 -9.52 16.71
N THR A 139 -13.30 -10.00 16.89
CA THR A 139 -12.11 -9.13 16.87
C THR A 139 -11.31 -9.49 15.63
N ILE A 140 -10.96 -8.50 14.83
CA ILE A 140 -10.34 -8.69 13.51
C ILE A 140 -8.82 -8.72 13.69
N PRO A 141 -8.09 -9.72 13.18
CA PRO A 141 -6.63 -9.67 13.20
C PRO A 141 -6.12 -8.45 12.43
N TRP A 142 -5.31 -7.62 13.09
CA TRP A 142 -4.77 -6.38 12.57
C TRP A 142 -3.25 -6.44 12.46
N TYR A 143 -2.75 -6.41 11.23
CA TYR A 143 -1.33 -6.39 10.92
C TYR A 143 -0.92 -4.99 10.50
N ILE A 144 0.19 -4.47 11.04
CA ILE A 144 0.69 -3.13 10.73
C ILE A 144 2.07 -3.28 10.10
N MET A 145 2.17 -2.90 8.82
CA MET A 145 3.42 -2.89 8.08
C MET A 145 4.16 -1.58 8.34
N THR A 146 5.40 -1.66 8.80
CA THR A 146 6.30 -0.53 9.10
C THR A 146 7.53 -0.53 8.18
N SER A 147 8.32 0.54 8.19
CA SER A 147 9.67 0.53 7.63
C SER A 147 10.67 0.15 8.71
N LYS A 148 11.88 -0.26 8.31
CA LYS A 148 12.96 -0.49 9.27
C LYS A 148 13.24 0.75 10.11
N GLU A 149 13.21 1.92 9.47
CA GLU A 149 13.41 3.23 10.10
C GLU A 149 12.35 3.55 11.17
N ASN A 150 11.07 3.21 10.94
CA ASN A 150 9.96 3.66 11.80
C ASN A 150 9.35 2.57 12.69
N ASN A 151 9.82 1.33 12.58
CA ASN A 151 9.26 0.18 13.30
C ASN A 151 9.36 0.34 14.82
N GLN A 152 10.55 0.65 15.35
CA GLN A 152 10.76 0.70 16.79
C GLN A 152 9.89 1.78 17.46
N ASP A 153 9.84 2.96 16.86
CA ASP A 153 9.00 4.07 17.31
C ASP A 153 7.51 3.71 17.26
N THR A 154 7.07 3.03 16.19
CA THR A 154 5.68 2.57 16.07
C THR A 154 5.32 1.56 17.16
N VAL A 155 6.19 0.56 17.42
CA VAL A 155 5.98 -0.45 18.45
C VAL A 155 5.93 0.17 19.85
N ASN A 156 6.85 1.08 20.15
CA ASN A 156 6.91 1.78 21.44
C ASN A 156 5.65 2.62 21.63
N PHE A 157 5.28 3.42 20.63
CA PHE A 157 4.12 4.28 20.68
C PHE A 157 2.81 3.50 20.89
N LEU A 158 2.60 2.41 20.17
CA LEU A 158 1.43 1.55 20.37
C LEU A 158 1.39 0.97 21.78
N LYS A 159 2.53 0.53 22.32
CA LYS A 159 2.62 -0.01 23.69
C LYS A 159 2.34 1.05 24.75
N GLU A 160 2.89 2.25 24.62
CA GLU A 160 2.69 3.38 25.54
C GLU A 160 1.23 3.84 25.59
N ASN A 161 0.50 3.70 24.49
CA ASN A 161 -0.92 4.03 24.40
C ASN A 161 -1.84 2.81 24.61
N GLU A 162 -1.33 1.74 25.23
CA GLU A 162 -2.08 0.50 25.53
C GLU A 162 -2.82 -0.07 24.29
N TYR A 163 -2.17 0.03 23.12
CA TYR A 163 -2.69 -0.37 21.82
C TYR A 163 -4.05 0.27 21.48
N PHE A 164 -4.38 1.42 22.08
CA PHE A 164 -5.68 2.09 21.97
C PHE A 164 -6.86 1.16 22.31
N ASN A 165 -6.66 0.28 23.30
CA ASN A 165 -7.58 -0.79 23.70
C ASN A 165 -7.80 -1.89 22.65
N TYR A 166 -6.96 -1.96 21.61
CA TYR A 166 -6.98 -3.09 20.68
C TYR A 166 -6.35 -4.32 21.36
N PRO A 167 -6.94 -5.53 21.25
CA PRO A 167 -6.36 -6.71 21.86
C PRO A 167 -4.98 -7.02 21.31
N LYS A 168 -3.96 -7.06 22.17
CA LYS A 168 -2.57 -7.30 21.77
C LYS A 168 -2.36 -8.62 21.03
N SER A 169 -3.14 -9.65 21.35
CA SER A 169 -3.10 -10.95 20.65
C SER A 169 -3.62 -10.90 19.21
N GLU A 170 -4.31 -9.83 18.85
CA GLU A 170 -4.88 -9.57 17.52
C GLU A 170 -4.10 -8.50 16.76
N LEU A 171 -2.99 -7.97 17.31
CA LEU A 171 -2.17 -6.94 16.69
C LEU A 171 -0.74 -7.43 16.45
N PHE A 172 -0.31 -7.35 15.19
CA PHE A 172 1.03 -7.77 14.78
C PHE A 172 1.71 -6.67 13.97
N VAL A 173 2.86 -6.19 14.43
CA VAL A 173 3.69 -5.25 13.68
C VAL A 173 4.75 -6.03 12.94
N PHE A 174 4.89 -5.79 11.63
CA PHE A 174 5.93 -6.40 10.80
C PHE A 174 6.62 -5.34 9.94
N ILE A 175 7.84 -5.64 9.49
CA ILE A 175 8.71 -4.70 8.78
C ILE A 175 8.67 -5.03 7.29
N GLN A 176 8.50 -4.02 6.45
CA GLN A 176 8.58 -4.15 5.00
C GLN A 176 10.03 -4.31 4.53
N GLU A 177 10.21 -4.87 3.34
CA GLU A 177 11.53 -4.98 2.73
C GLU A 177 12.13 -3.64 2.30
N GLU A 178 13.45 -3.61 2.17
CA GLU A 178 14.21 -2.50 1.65
C GLU A 178 15.03 -2.95 0.45
N MET A 179 15.43 -2.01 -0.39
CA MET A 179 16.35 -2.21 -1.50
C MET A 179 17.54 -1.27 -1.35
N PRO A 180 18.75 -1.70 -1.72
CA PRO A 180 19.91 -0.82 -1.78
C PRO A 180 19.68 0.39 -2.69
N LEU A 181 20.15 1.55 -2.25
CA LEU A 181 20.26 2.73 -3.10
C LEU A 181 21.53 2.63 -3.94
N ILE A 182 21.41 2.99 -5.22
CA ILE A 182 22.51 2.93 -6.17
C ILE A 182 22.57 4.24 -6.96
N THR A 183 23.76 4.79 -7.15
CA THR A 183 23.92 6.02 -7.94
C THR A 183 23.60 5.78 -9.42
N THR A 184 23.38 6.85 -10.18
CA THR A 184 23.19 6.77 -11.64
C THR A 184 24.38 6.13 -12.37
N GLU A 185 25.58 6.20 -11.78
CA GLU A 185 26.81 5.56 -12.24
C GLU A 185 26.87 4.07 -11.88
N GLY A 186 25.88 3.55 -11.15
CA GLY A 186 25.77 2.13 -10.78
C GLY A 186 26.60 1.76 -9.55
N LYS A 187 26.85 2.70 -8.64
CA LYS A 187 27.62 2.46 -7.40
C LYS A 187 26.69 2.44 -6.18
N LEU A 188 26.81 1.40 -5.37
CA LEU A 188 26.11 1.30 -4.08
C LEU A 188 26.61 2.38 -3.12
N ILE A 189 25.69 2.92 -2.32
CA ILE A 189 25.98 3.99 -1.37
C ILE A 189 26.29 3.39 -0.01
N ILE A 190 27.31 3.93 0.66
CA ILE A 190 27.66 3.57 2.04
C ILE A 190 27.30 4.73 2.96
N GLU A 191 26.60 4.41 4.05
CA GLU A 191 26.27 5.33 5.15
C GLU A 191 26.57 4.61 6.46
N ASP A 192 27.32 5.26 7.35
CA ASP A 192 27.72 4.70 8.65
C ASP A 192 28.33 3.29 8.59
N GLY A 193 29.08 3.00 7.53
CA GLY A 193 29.75 1.72 7.31
C GLY A 193 28.82 0.57 6.90
N LEU A 194 27.58 0.87 6.49
CA LEU A 194 26.60 -0.06 5.93
C LEU A 194 26.15 0.39 4.55
N ILE A 195 25.59 -0.52 3.75
CA ILE A 195 24.93 -0.16 2.49
C ILE A 195 23.65 0.61 2.84
N LYS A 196 23.50 1.80 2.27
CA LYS A 196 22.31 2.64 2.43
C LYS A 196 21.16 2.00 1.66
N GLU A 197 20.11 1.64 2.38
CA GLU A 197 18.90 1.02 1.86
C GLU A 197 17.73 1.98 1.99
N ALA A 198 16.68 1.77 1.19
CA ALA A 198 15.41 2.47 1.33
C ALA A 198 14.26 1.50 1.13
N SER A 199 13.10 1.81 1.73
CA SER A 199 11.85 1.07 1.50
C SER A 199 11.61 0.89 0.00
N ASN A 200 11.35 -0.35 -0.42
CA ASN A 200 11.21 -0.72 -1.84
C ASN A 200 9.75 -0.65 -2.34
N GLY A 201 8.99 0.34 -1.86
CA GLY A 201 7.60 0.60 -2.26
C GLY A 201 6.55 -0.23 -1.50
N ASN A 202 5.28 0.17 -1.62
CA ASN A 202 4.18 -0.47 -0.89
C ASN A 202 3.81 -1.87 -1.43
N GLY A 203 4.24 -2.22 -2.64
CA GLY A 203 4.04 -3.54 -3.24
C GLY A 203 4.89 -4.63 -2.61
N SER A 204 5.91 -4.28 -1.82
CA SER A 204 6.68 -5.28 -1.07
C SER A 204 5.90 -5.88 0.10
N ILE A 205 4.70 -5.38 0.40
CA ILE A 205 3.82 -5.91 1.44
C ILE A 205 3.63 -7.43 1.34
N PHE A 206 3.47 -7.96 0.12
CA PHE A 206 3.22 -9.39 -0.09
C PHE A 206 4.43 -10.24 0.31
N ALA A 207 5.62 -9.93 -0.22
CA ALA A 207 6.86 -10.62 0.13
C ALA A 207 7.24 -10.43 1.60
N SER A 208 6.97 -9.23 2.15
CA SER A 208 7.21 -8.92 3.56
C SER A 208 6.35 -9.77 4.48
N MET A 209 5.07 -9.96 4.16
CA MET A 209 4.18 -10.83 4.94
C MET A 209 4.62 -12.30 4.91
N GLU A 210 5.16 -12.79 3.79
CA GLU A 210 5.73 -14.14 3.73
C GLU A 210 6.98 -14.26 4.61
N LYS A 211 7.95 -13.34 4.45
CA LYS A 211 9.23 -13.37 5.18
C LYS A 211 9.09 -13.18 6.69
N THR A 212 8.03 -12.50 7.13
CA THR A 212 7.76 -12.21 8.54
C THR A 212 6.72 -13.15 9.17
N GLU A 213 6.41 -14.27 8.51
CA GLU A 213 5.44 -15.29 8.96
C GLU A 213 4.00 -14.77 9.16
N VAL A 214 3.65 -13.59 8.64
CA VAL A 214 2.28 -13.04 8.71
C VAL A 214 1.31 -13.94 7.96
N ILE A 215 1.67 -14.44 6.77
CA ILE A 215 0.84 -15.39 6.01
C ILE A 215 0.62 -16.68 6.79
N LYS A 216 1.65 -17.16 7.49
CA LYS A 216 1.57 -18.36 8.33
C LYS A 216 0.67 -18.14 9.56
N ASP A 217 0.67 -16.94 10.13
CA ASP A 217 -0.28 -16.58 11.20
C ASP A 217 -1.72 -16.51 10.68
N MET A 218 -1.93 -15.89 9.50
CA MET A 218 -3.24 -15.88 8.82
C MET A 218 -3.77 -17.29 8.55
N ASP A 219 -2.90 -18.21 8.12
CA ASP A 219 -3.26 -19.63 7.92
C ASP A 219 -3.70 -20.31 9.23
N LYS A 220 -2.98 -20.09 10.34
CA LYS A 220 -3.35 -20.63 11.66
C LYS A 220 -4.68 -20.11 12.16
N ARG A 221 -5.01 -18.86 11.82
CA ARG A 221 -6.28 -18.19 12.14
C ARG A 221 -7.39 -18.51 11.13
N GLU A 222 -7.07 -19.31 10.11
CA GLU A 222 -7.97 -19.66 9.01
C GLU A 222 -8.58 -18.43 8.30
N ILE A 223 -7.78 -17.38 8.10
CA ILE A 223 -8.20 -16.16 7.39
C ILE A 223 -8.40 -16.46 5.91
N GLU A 224 -9.49 -15.97 5.34
CA GLU A 224 -9.81 -16.12 3.92
C GLU A 224 -9.64 -14.81 3.15
N TRP A 225 -9.95 -13.68 3.78
CA TRP A 225 -9.97 -12.36 3.16
C TRP A 225 -9.11 -11.37 3.92
N ILE A 226 -8.36 -10.56 3.18
CA ILE A 226 -7.39 -9.62 3.71
C ILE A 226 -7.67 -8.26 3.10
N PHE A 227 -8.11 -7.33 3.94
CA PHE A 227 -8.19 -5.92 3.56
C PHE A 227 -6.81 -5.28 3.73
N ILE A 228 -6.31 -4.59 2.72
CA ILE A 228 -5.03 -3.87 2.75
C ILE A 228 -5.26 -2.40 2.40
N GLY A 229 -4.88 -1.49 3.30
CA GLY A 229 -4.95 -0.06 3.02
C GLY A 229 -3.99 0.83 3.79
N SER A 230 -4.05 2.12 3.53
CA SER A 230 -3.07 3.11 4.01
C SER A 230 -3.43 3.71 5.37
N VAL A 231 -2.43 3.96 6.21
CA VAL A 231 -2.59 4.61 7.53
C VAL A 231 -3.18 6.02 7.47
N ASP A 232 -3.11 6.68 6.31
CA ASP A 232 -3.40 8.10 6.18
C ASP A 232 -4.82 8.47 5.78
N ASN A 233 -5.69 7.49 5.51
CA ASN A 233 -7.09 7.74 5.22
C ASN A 233 -7.96 7.50 6.46
N ILE A 234 -8.48 8.57 7.07
CA ILE A 234 -9.24 8.48 8.32
C ILE A 234 -10.70 8.01 8.13
N LEU A 235 -11.16 7.91 6.87
CA LEU A 235 -12.46 7.35 6.49
C LEU A 235 -12.34 5.96 5.84
N LEU A 236 -11.16 5.33 5.91
CA LEU A 236 -10.93 4.04 5.28
C LEU A 236 -11.86 2.97 5.87
N GLN A 237 -12.75 2.44 5.02
CA GLN A 237 -13.69 1.38 5.37
C GLN A 237 -12.98 0.01 5.37
N MET A 238 -12.22 -0.27 6.43
CA MET A 238 -11.41 -1.50 6.55
C MET A 238 -12.25 -2.79 6.69
N VAL A 239 -13.53 -2.65 7.03
CA VAL A 239 -14.49 -3.75 7.19
C VAL A 239 -15.69 -3.46 6.31
N ASP A 240 -15.59 -3.84 5.03
CA ASP A 240 -16.61 -3.54 4.02
C ASP A 240 -17.32 -4.82 3.55
N PRO A 241 -18.50 -5.17 4.11
CA PRO A 241 -19.23 -6.36 3.72
C PRO A 241 -19.74 -6.29 2.27
N LEU A 242 -19.99 -5.09 1.72
CA LEU A 242 -20.46 -4.96 0.34
C LEU A 242 -19.32 -5.29 -0.63
N LEU A 243 -18.10 -4.79 -0.36
CA LEU A 243 -16.92 -5.12 -1.16
C LEU A 243 -16.66 -6.62 -1.17
N ILE A 244 -16.68 -7.28 -0.01
CA ILE A 244 -16.53 -8.74 0.09
C ILE A 244 -17.65 -9.45 -0.67
N GLY A 245 -18.91 -9.05 -0.45
CA GLY A 245 -20.08 -9.66 -1.08
C GLY A 245 -20.06 -9.57 -2.61
N VAL A 246 -19.68 -8.41 -3.16
CA VAL A 246 -19.46 -8.19 -4.59
C VAL A 246 -18.37 -9.11 -5.12
N THR A 247 -17.23 -9.16 -4.44
CA THR A 247 -16.09 -10.00 -4.83
C THR A 247 -16.46 -11.48 -4.87
N LEU A 248 -17.22 -11.95 -3.88
CA LEU A 248 -17.76 -13.32 -3.81
C LEU A 248 -18.81 -13.61 -4.89
N LYS A 249 -19.59 -12.62 -5.33
CA LYS A 249 -20.56 -12.79 -6.43
C LYS A 249 -19.82 -12.92 -7.77
N ASP A 250 -18.79 -12.11 -7.97
CA ASP A 250 -18.03 -12.08 -9.22
C ASP A 250 -17.08 -13.29 -9.35
N GLY A 251 -16.81 -14.02 -8.26
CA GLY A 251 -15.84 -15.12 -8.24
C GLY A 251 -14.38 -14.64 -8.35
N SER A 252 -14.14 -13.37 -8.02
CA SER A 252 -12.81 -12.76 -8.04
C SER A 252 -12.00 -13.14 -6.80
N TYR A 253 -10.67 -13.18 -6.93
CA TYR A 253 -9.77 -13.36 -5.80
C TYR A 253 -9.18 -12.05 -5.27
N ALA A 254 -9.42 -10.94 -5.97
CA ALA A 254 -8.99 -9.62 -5.56
C ALA A 254 -10.06 -8.59 -5.92
N ALA A 255 -10.08 -7.50 -5.17
CA ALA A 255 -10.94 -6.37 -5.42
C ALA A 255 -10.30 -5.06 -4.95
N SER A 256 -10.81 -3.95 -5.47
CA SER A 256 -10.46 -2.61 -5.00
C SER A 256 -11.71 -1.77 -4.85
N LYS A 257 -11.70 -0.87 -3.87
CA LYS A 257 -12.63 0.26 -3.87
C LYS A 257 -12.01 1.43 -4.63
N THR A 258 -12.85 2.23 -5.28
CA THR A 258 -12.43 3.40 -6.05
C THR A 258 -13.26 4.62 -5.68
N ILE A 259 -12.81 5.80 -6.09
CA ILE A 259 -13.65 6.98 -6.20
C ILE A 259 -13.54 7.55 -7.60
N LEU A 260 -14.59 8.20 -8.08
CA LEU A 260 -14.51 8.91 -9.34
C LEU A 260 -13.59 10.14 -9.18
N LYS A 261 -12.70 10.35 -10.16
CA LYS A 261 -11.90 11.57 -10.26
C LYS A 261 -12.83 12.78 -10.30
N ASN A 262 -12.49 13.80 -9.51
CA ASN A 262 -13.22 15.06 -9.49
C ASN A 262 -12.91 15.92 -10.72
N ALA A 263 -11.72 15.77 -11.30
CA ALA A 263 -11.26 16.51 -12.47
C ALA A 263 -10.17 15.73 -13.23
N PRO A 264 -9.98 15.99 -14.54
CA PRO A 264 -8.92 15.37 -15.35
C PRO A 264 -7.52 15.46 -14.73
N ASN A 265 -7.21 16.60 -14.10
CA ASN A 265 -5.91 16.92 -13.53
C ASN A 265 -5.73 16.49 -12.05
N GLU A 266 -6.69 15.76 -11.47
CA GLU A 266 -6.51 15.20 -10.12
C GLU A 266 -5.34 14.19 -10.12
N LYS A 267 -4.42 14.37 -9.16
CA LYS A 267 -3.15 13.62 -9.06
C LYS A 267 -3.35 12.27 -8.37
N VAL A 268 -4.12 11.40 -9.01
CA VAL A 268 -4.45 10.05 -8.55
C VAL A 268 -4.26 9.05 -9.68
N GLY A 269 -3.76 7.86 -9.35
CA GLY A 269 -3.71 6.74 -10.28
C GLY A 269 -5.11 6.24 -10.61
N VAL A 270 -5.32 5.80 -11.85
CA VAL A 270 -6.63 5.34 -12.35
C VAL A 270 -6.56 3.89 -12.78
N PHE A 271 -7.61 3.13 -12.48
CA PHE A 271 -7.77 1.79 -13.02
C PHE A 271 -8.14 1.82 -14.50
N CYS A 272 -7.52 0.92 -15.24
CA CYS A 272 -7.85 0.63 -16.63
C CYS A 272 -7.57 -0.86 -16.91
N LYS A 273 -7.74 -1.24 -18.17
CA LYS A 273 -7.08 -2.42 -18.72
C LYS A 273 -6.01 -2.00 -19.70
N GLU A 274 -4.88 -2.69 -19.66
CA GLU A 274 -3.83 -2.61 -20.66
C GLU A 274 -3.61 -4.02 -21.20
N ASN A 275 -3.70 -4.19 -22.51
CA ASN A 275 -3.56 -5.50 -23.15
C ASN A 275 -4.45 -6.59 -22.49
N GLY A 276 -5.67 -6.20 -22.11
CA GLY A 276 -6.66 -7.07 -21.45
C GLY A 276 -6.44 -7.33 -19.95
N LYS A 277 -5.32 -6.91 -19.37
CA LYS A 277 -5.01 -7.06 -17.93
C LYS A 277 -5.35 -5.81 -17.15
N VAL A 278 -5.82 -5.99 -15.92
CA VAL A 278 -6.04 -4.85 -15.00
C VAL A 278 -4.71 -4.14 -14.79
N ARG A 279 -4.70 -2.80 -14.86
CA ARG A 279 -3.56 -1.95 -14.52
C ARG A 279 -4.04 -0.71 -13.79
N VAL A 280 -3.20 -0.15 -12.92
CA VAL A 280 -3.36 1.23 -12.45
C VAL A 280 -2.31 2.08 -13.16
N ILE A 281 -2.76 3.10 -13.89
CA ILE A 281 -1.87 4.07 -14.53
C ILE A 281 -1.73 5.26 -13.59
N GLU A 282 -0.52 5.56 -13.15
CA GLU A 282 -0.24 6.73 -12.31
C GLU A 282 -0.51 8.03 -13.08
N TYR A 283 -0.83 9.10 -12.35
CA TYR A 283 -1.21 10.38 -12.97
C TYR A 283 -0.11 11.00 -13.83
N THR A 284 1.15 10.65 -13.58
CA THR A 284 2.31 11.07 -14.39
C THR A 284 2.44 10.33 -15.71
N GLU A 285 1.78 9.17 -15.83
CA GLU A 285 1.83 8.29 -17.00
C GLU A 285 0.54 8.38 -17.84
N LEU A 286 -0.57 8.89 -17.26
CA LEU A 286 -1.86 8.99 -17.94
C LEU A 286 -1.84 10.09 -19.03
N PRO A 287 -2.05 9.75 -20.32
CA PRO A 287 -2.09 10.72 -21.40
C PRO A 287 -3.25 11.70 -21.26
N GLU A 288 -3.04 12.96 -21.65
CA GLU A 288 -4.05 14.03 -21.56
C GLU A 288 -5.37 13.64 -22.24
N LYS A 289 -5.27 13.03 -23.44
CA LYS A 289 -6.41 12.54 -24.21
C LYS A 289 -7.28 11.57 -23.38
N LEU A 290 -6.68 10.60 -22.69
CA LEU A 290 -7.42 9.65 -21.86
C LEU A 290 -7.93 10.32 -20.57
N SER A 291 -7.15 11.23 -20.00
CA SER A 291 -7.50 11.93 -18.74
C SER A 291 -8.75 12.82 -18.85
N THR A 292 -9.09 13.26 -20.07
CA THR A 292 -10.19 14.19 -20.36
C THR A 292 -11.38 13.52 -21.06
N GLU A 293 -11.26 12.23 -21.42
CA GLU A 293 -12.29 11.51 -22.14
C GLU A 293 -13.53 11.29 -21.26
N LEU A 294 -14.72 11.55 -21.82
CA LEU A 294 -16.00 11.44 -21.13
C LEU A 294 -16.85 10.30 -21.70
N ASN A 295 -17.59 9.62 -20.84
CA ASN A 295 -18.62 8.66 -21.25
C ASN A 295 -19.90 9.38 -21.71
N LYS A 296 -20.88 8.61 -22.20
CA LYS A 296 -22.19 9.11 -22.67
C LYS A 296 -23.03 9.85 -21.61
N HIS A 297 -22.64 9.77 -20.33
CA HIS A 297 -23.28 10.43 -19.20
C HIS A 297 -22.50 11.66 -18.69
N GLY A 298 -21.40 12.03 -19.36
CA GLY A 298 -20.56 13.17 -18.98
C GLY A 298 -19.59 12.89 -17.82
N GLU A 299 -19.42 11.63 -17.41
CA GLU A 299 -18.41 11.25 -16.41
C GLU A 299 -17.07 10.92 -17.09
N LEU A 300 -15.95 11.11 -16.39
CA LEU A 300 -14.63 10.69 -16.88
C LEU A 300 -14.58 9.19 -17.14
N LEU A 301 -14.25 8.82 -18.38
CA LEU A 301 -14.16 7.42 -18.82
C LEU A 301 -13.03 6.68 -18.09
N TYR A 302 -11.90 7.36 -17.89
CA TYR A 302 -10.77 6.91 -17.05
C TYR A 302 -10.79 7.64 -15.71
N GLY A 303 -11.90 7.50 -14.98
CA GLY A 303 -12.16 8.20 -13.73
C GLY A 303 -12.03 7.35 -12.46
N GLU A 304 -11.93 6.02 -12.57
CA GLU A 304 -11.89 5.13 -11.40
C GLU A 304 -10.54 5.20 -10.67
N SER A 305 -10.48 6.02 -9.62
CA SER A 305 -9.23 6.32 -8.90
C SER A 305 -8.91 5.25 -7.87
N HIS A 306 -7.65 4.82 -7.81
CA HIS A 306 -7.18 3.94 -6.74
C HIS A 306 -7.00 4.72 -5.44
N ILE A 307 -7.69 4.29 -4.37
CA ILE A 307 -7.68 4.97 -3.07
C ILE A 307 -6.92 4.20 -1.98
N MET A 308 -6.02 3.29 -2.37
CA MET A 308 -5.33 2.38 -1.44
C MET A 308 -6.30 1.57 -0.57
N CYS A 309 -7.35 1.05 -1.19
CA CYS A 309 -8.35 0.18 -0.59
C CYS A 309 -8.41 -1.12 -1.39
N ASN A 310 -7.72 -2.14 -0.90
CA ASN A 310 -7.52 -3.39 -1.62
C ASN A 310 -8.05 -4.55 -0.79
N LEU A 311 -8.68 -5.52 -1.43
CA LEU A 311 -9.14 -6.75 -0.82
C LEU A 311 -8.51 -7.91 -1.59
N PHE A 312 -7.85 -8.82 -0.87
CA PHE A 312 -7.28 -10.03 -1.46
C PHE A 312 -7.82 -11.24 -0.72
N ASN A 313 -8.18 -12.28 -1.47
CA ASN A 313 -8.31 -13.61 -0.91
C ASN A 313 -6.91 -14.14 -0.53
N ILE A 314 -6.82 -14.97 0.51
CA ILE A 314 -5.55 -15.56 0.97
C ILE A 314 -4.78 -16.27 -0.15
N GLN A 315 -5.47 -16.90 -1.11
CA GLN A 315 -4.83 -17.53 -2.27
C GLN A 315 -4.16 -16.51 -3.21
N ALA A 316 -4.84 -15.39 -3.48
CA ALA A 316 -4.29 -14.30 -4.27
C ALA A 316 -3.10 -13.65 -3.56
N LEU A 317 -3.19 -13.45 -2.24
CA LEU A 317 -2.13 -12.89 -1.42
C LEU A 317 -0.87 -13.79 -1.45
N LYS A 318 -1.04 -15.11 -1.27
CA LYS A 318 0.06 -16.09 -1.36
C LYS A 318 0.72 -16.12 -2.75
N ARG A 319 -0.09 -16.02 -3.82
CA ARG A 319 0.43 -15.89 -5.18
C ARG A 319 1.25 -14.61 -5.34
N ALA A 320 0.73 -13.47 -4.90
CA ALA A 320 1.43 -12.19 -4.97
C ALA A 320 2.71 -12.16 -4.13
N ALA A 321 2.78 -12.93 -3.04
CA ALA A 321 3.95 -13.01 -2.18
C ALA A 321 5.12 -13.80 -2.78
N THR A 322 4.85 -14.68 -3.75
CA THR A 322 5.84 -15.58 -4.35
C THR A 322 6.18 -15.21 -5.81
N GLN A 323 5.29 -14.49 -6.48
CA GLN A 323 5.46 -14.10 -7.87
C GLN A 323 6.28 -12.80 -7.98
N GLU A 324 7.17 -12.73 -8.98
CA GLU A 324 7.94 -11.53 -9.25
C GLU A 324 7.02 -10.37 -9.69
N MET A 325 7.24 -9.20 -9.10
CA MET A 325 6.53 -7.96 -9.41
C MET A 325 7.50 -6.96 -10.03
N GLN A 326 7.00 -6.16 -10.97
CA GLN A 326 7.78 -5.11 -11.61
C GLN A 326 8.25 -4.06 -10.60
N TYR A 327 9.50 -3.63 -10.75
CA TYR A 327 10.00 -2.43 -10.12
C TYR A 327 9.74 -1.20 -10.98
N HIS A 328 9.21 -0.17 -10.35
CA HIS A 328 9.16 1.20 -10.81
C HIS A 328 10.44 1.92 -10.36
N ILE A 329 11.02 2.71 -11.25
CA ILE A 329 12.33 3.31 -11.05
C ILE A 329 12.15 4.81 -10.88
N ALA A 330 12.58 5.34 -9.75
CA ALA A 330 12.59 6.77 -9.47
C ALA A 330 14.02 7.28 -9.29
N THR A 331 14.35 8.39 -9.94
CA THR A 331 15.60 9.11 -9.66
C THR A 331 15.37 10.07 -8.50
N LYS A 332 16.19 9.96 -7.45
CA LYS A 332 16.17 10.82 -6.26
C LYS A 332 17.54 11.46 -6.06
N ASN A 333 17.55 12.68 -5.53
CA ASN A 333 18.76 13.29 -5.03
C ASN A 333 18.92 12.92 -3.55
N ILE A 334 20.02 12.23 -3.22
CA ILE A 334 20.40 11.84 -1.85
C ILE A 334 21.75 12.50 -1.58
N GLU A 335 21.77 13.51 -0.71
CA GLU A 335 23.00 14.23 -0.32
C GLU A 335 23.84 14.75 -1.50
N GLY A 336 23.18 15.23 -2.55
CA GLY A 336 23.84 15.74 -3.75
C GLY A 336 24.14 14.68 -4.82
N LEU A 337 23.90 13.40 -4.53
CA LEU A 337 24.07 12.30 -5.50
C LEU A 337 22.74 11.94 -6.15
N ALA A 338 22.75 11.82 -7.49
CA ALA A 338 21.62 11.26 -8.22
C ALA A 338 21.59 9.74 -8.07
N CYS A 339 20.50 9.21 -7.53
CA CYS A 339 20.38 7.82 -7.15
C CYS A 339 19.09 7.21 -7.71
N TYR A 340 19.17 5.97 -8.16
CA TYR A 340 17.99 5.17 -8.47
C TYR A 340 17.41 4.56 -7.18
N LYS A 341 16.10 4.71 -7.05
CA LYS A 341 15.26 4.01 -6.08
C LYS A 341 14.32 3.09 -6.84
N PHE A 342 14.23 1.84 -6.39
CA PHE A 342 13.38 0.81 -6.99
C PHE A 342 12.21 0.52 -6.08
N GLU A 343 10.98 0.70 -6.58
CA GLU A 343 9.75 0.56 -5.81
C GLU A 343 8.78 -0.40 -6.49
N LYS A 344 8.21 -1.35 -5.75
CA LYS A 344 7.06 -2.14 -6.18
C LYS A 344 5.78 -1.41 -5.75
N PHE A 345 4.72 -1.47 -6.56
CA PHE A 345 3.42 -0.94 -6.18
C PHE A 345 2.41 -2.05 -5.94
N ILE A 346 1.60 -1.92 -4.88
CA ILE A 346 0.62 -2.92 -4.46
C ILE A 346 -0.38 -3.26 -5.58
N PHE A 347 -0.74 -2.25 -6.39
CA PHE A 347 -1.68 -2.43 -7.48
C PHE A 347 -1.12 -3.23 -8.66
N ASP A 348 0.20 -3.37 -8.80
CA ASP A 348 0.79 -4.22 -9.86
C ASP A 348 0.48 -5.70 -9.62
N ALA A 349 0.12 -6.08 -8.39
CA ALA A 349 -0.35 -7.43 -8.09
C ALA A 349 -1.67 -7.74 -8.81
N PHE A 350 -2.46 -6.73 -9.20
CA PHE A 350 -3.68 -6.96 -9.96
C PHE A 350 -3.41 -7.52 -11.36
N ASN A 351 -2.23 -7.25 -11.93
CA ASN A 351 -1.82 -7.78 -13.24
C ASN A 351 -1.68 -9.32 -13.24
N MET A 352 -1.68 -9.96 -12.07
CA MET A 352 -1.66 -11.42 -11.91
C MET A 352 -3.02 -12.07 -12.15
N PHE A 353 -4.09 -11.28 -12.21
CA PHE A 353 -5.47 -11.75 -12.37
C PHE A 353 -6.06 -11.22 -13.68
N GLU A 354 -6.83 -12.07 -14.37
CA GLU A 354 -7.57 -11.65 -15.57
C GLU A 354 -8.66 -10.61 -15.26
N HIS A 355 -9.17 -10.66 -14.03
CA HIS A 355 -10.24 -9.81 -13.53
C HIS A 355 -10.09 -9.57 -12.02
N ILE A 356 -10.43 -8.36 -11.59
CA ILE A 356 -10.67 -8.02 -10.18
C ILE A 356 -12.01 -7.33 -10.07
N SER A 357 -12.66 -7.44 -8.91
CA SER A 357 -13.89 -6.67 -8.67
C SER A 357 -13.55 -5.22 -8.32
N ILE A 358 -14.24 -4.26 -8.93
CA ILE A 358 -14.08 -2.83 -8.62
C ILE A 358 -15.40 -2.29 -8.09
N LEU A 359 -15.39 -1.79 -6.86
CA LEU A 359 -16.56 -1.17 -6.23
C LEU A 359 -16.37 0.34 -6.15
N ARG A 360 -17.24 1.10 -6.81
CA ARG A 360 -17.22 2.56 -6.73
C ARG A 360 -17.74 3.00 -5.36
N GLY A 361 -16.90 3.71 -4.62
CA GLY A 361 -17.22 4.38 -3.36
C GLY A 361 -17.66 5.82 -3.54
N LYS A 362 -17.85 6.51 -2.41
CA LYS A 362 -18.14 7.95 -2.36
C LYS A 362 -17.03 8.65 -1.58
N ARG A 363 -16.58 9.81 -2.07
CA ARG A 363 -15.42 10.51 -1.47
C ARG A 363 -15.67 10.85 0.00
N GLU A 364 -16.87 11.35 0.28
CA GLU A 364 -17.37 11.71 1.60
C GLU A 364 -17.59 10.53 2.56
N VAL A 365 -17.49 9.28 2.07
CA VAL A 365 -17.64 8.05 2.86
C VAL A 365 -16.33 7.28 2.99
N ASP A 366 -15.55 7.24 1.90
CA ASP A 366 -14.46 6.29 1.73
C ASP A 366 -13.08 6.96 1.68
N PHE A 367 -12.99 8.28 1.50
CA PHE A 367 -11.73 8.94 1.14
C PHE A 367 -11.51 10.30 1.81
N ALA A 368 -10.80 10.26 2.94
CA ALA A 368 -10.29 11.43 3.65
C ALA A 368 -8.79 11.27 3.96
N PRO A 369 -7.91 11.30 2.95
CA PRO A 369 -6.48 11.14 3.14
C PRO A 369 -5.84 12.39 3.77
N ILE A 370 -4.76 12.19 4.52
CA ILE A 370 -3.91 13.25 5.07
C ILE A 370 -2.52 13.13 4.45
N LYS A 371 -2.25 13.87 3.37
CA LYS A 371 -1.01 13.84 2.60
C LYS A 371 -0.19 15.11 2.75
N ASN A 372 -0.84 16.25 2.88
CA ASN A 372 -0.23 17.58 2.89
C ASN A 372 -0.47 18.28 4.23
N LYS A 373 0.42 19.19 4.62
CA LYS A 373 0.24 20.00 5.84
C LYS A 373 -1.00 20.89 5.77
N GLU A 374 -1.25 21.49 4.60
CA GLU A 374 -2.37 22.41 4.33
C GLU A 374 -2.91 22.17 2.91
N GLY A 375 -4.12 22.69 2.63
CA GLY A 375 -4.76 22.58 1.32
C GLY A 375 -5.49 21.24 1.10
N VAL A 376 -5.46 20.76 -0.14
CA VAL A 376 -6.07 19.47 -0.54
C VAL A 376 -5.40 18.32 0.23
N ASP A 377 -6.19 17.36 0.69
CA ASP A 377 -5.74 16.20 1.48
C ASP A 377 -4.91 16.61 2.70
N SER A 378 -5.36 17.62 3.43
CA SER A 378 -4.76 18.10 4.67
C SER A 378 -5.53 17.63 5.90
N PRO A 379 -4.98 17.77 7.12
CA PRO A 379 -5.73 17.47 8.35
C PRO A 379 -7.07 18.21 8.41
N LYS A 380 -7.12 19.47 7.94
CA LYS A 380 -8.35 20.27 7.91
C LYS A 380 -9.42 19.64 7.04
N THR A 381 -9.10 19.31 5.78
CA THR A 381 -10.08 18.73 4.84
C THR A 381 -10.49 17.33 5.26
N ALA A 382 -9.56 16.52 5.76
CA ALA A 382 -9.86 15.17 6.23
C ALA A 382 -10.80 15.20 7.44
N VAL A 383 -10.53 16.06 8.44
CA VAL A 383 -11.38 16.20 9.63
C VAL A 383 -12.78 16.67 9.27
N GLU A 384 -12.93 17.59 8.30
CA GLU A 384 -14.25 18.03 7.84
C GLU A 384 -15.06 16.87 7.24
N LEU A 385 -14.46 16.07 6.35
CA LEU A 385 -15.10 14.86 5.82
C LEU A 385 -15.43 13.85 6.92
N TYR A 386 -14.51 13.64 7.86
CA TYR A 386 -14.71 12.73 8.98
C TYR A 386 -15.87 13.15 9.89
N LYS A 387 -15.97 14.44 10.21
CA LYS A 387 -17.06 15.00 11.00
C LYS A 387 -18.40 14.85 10.30
N ASN A 388 -18.46 15.17 9.01
CA ASN A 388 -19.67 15.03 8.21
C ASN A 388 -20.13 13.56 8.14
N TYR A 389 -19.20 12.63 7.96
CA TYR A 389 -19.51 11.20 7.92
C TYR A 389 -20.07 10.67 9.25
N TRP A 390 -19.49 11.08 10.38
CA TRP A 390 -19.93 10.62 11.71
C TRP A 390 -21.02 11.48 12.35
N GLY A 391 -21.37 12.63 11.75
CA GLY A 391 -22.36 13.57 12.27
C GLY A 391 -21.96 14.24 13.59
N ILE A 392 -20.70 14.67 13.73
CA ILE A 392 -20.13 15.25 14.98
C ILE A 392 -19.54 16.66 14.84
#